data_AF-A0A937BLV7-F1
#
_entry.id   AF-A0A937BLV7-F1
#
_cell.length_a   1.000
_cell.length_b   1.000
_cell.length_c   1.000
_cell.angle_alpha   90.00
_cell.angle_beta   90.00
_cell.angle_gamma   90.00
#
_symmetry.space_group_name_H-M   'P 1'
#
loop_
_entity.id
_entity.type
_entity.pdbx_description
1 polymer ?
#
loop_
_entity_poly.entity_id
_entity_poly.type
_entity_poly.pdbx_seq_one_letter_code
_entity_poly.pdbx_strand_id
1 'polypeptide(L)'
;MQHTIINLEPEEQDWLAHRAQVEHVPQTEVVRRALQLYRKKAETQKAETQVTQSFEKLARLTSGIRQGEDGLVVQQHLRDEWSGR
;
A
#
# COMPACT_ATOMS: atom_id res chain seq x y z
N MET A 1 8.11 3.46 -29.35
CA MET A 1 7.76 4.14 -28.08
C MET A 1 6.54 5.00 -28.34
N GLN A 2 5.59 5.09 -27.40
CA GLN A 2 4.43 5.97 -27.53
C GLN A 2 4.81 7.37 -27.03
N HIS A 3 4.43 8.39 -27.79
CA HIS A 3 4.66 9.79 -27.42
C HIS A 3 3.40 10.35 -26.77
N THR A 4 3.56 10.96 -25.59
CA THR A 4 2.47 11.62 -24.86
C THR A 4 2.89 13.05 -24.60
N ILE A 5 2.01 13.99 -24.92
CA ILE A 5 2.18 15.41 -24.60
C ILE A 5 1.61 15.63 -23.20
N ILE A 6 2.41 16.23 -22.32
CA ILE A 6 2.01 16.61 -20.97
C ILE A 6 2.20 18.11 -20.81
N ASN A 7 1.27 18.76 -20.12
CA ASN A 7 1.41 20.14 -19.71
C ASN A 7 1.88 20.15 -18.26
N LEU A 8 2.96 20.88 -17.99
CA LEU A 8 3.51 21.11 -16.66
C LEU A 8 3.43 22.61 -16.39
N GLU A 9 3.31 23.01 -15.13
CA GLU A 9 3.50 24.42 -14.82
C GLU A 9 4.99 24.77 -14.98
N PRO A 10 5.32 26.07 -15.18
CA PRO A 10 6.70 26.47 -15.45
C PRO A 10 7.69 26.03 -14.38
N GLU A 11 7.27 26.05 -13.11
CA GLU A 11 8.11 25.66 -11.97
C GLU A 11 8.50 24.18 -12.01
N GLU A 12 7.56 23.28 -12.32
CA GLU A 12 7.86 21.85 -12.44
C GLU A 12 8.73 21.54 -13.66
N GLN A 13 8.57 22.30 -14.75
CA GLN A 13 9.42 22.17 -15.93
C GLN A 13 10.87 22.54 -15.61
N ASP A 14 11.08 23.66 -14.91
CA ASP A 14 12.40 24.12 -14.49
C ASP A 14 13.04 23.13 -13.52
N TRP A 15 12.26 22.64 -12.56
CA TRP A 15 12.70 21.60 -11.63
C TRP A 15 13.12 20.32 -12.36
N LEU A 16 12.32 19.86 -13.33
CA LEU A 16 12.60 18.66 -14.10
C LEU A 16 13.88 18.80 -14.93
N ALA A 17 14.07 19.97 -15.56
CA ALA A 17 15.26 20.28 -16.33
C ALA A 17 16.52 20.29 -15.44
N HIS A 18 16.45 20.97 -14.31
CA HIS A 18 17.55 21.03 -13.35
C HIS A 18 17.90 19.65 -12.80
N ARG A 19 16.89 18.86 -12.42
CA ARG A 19 17.09 17.51 -11.88
C ARG A 19 17.75 16.58 -12.90
N ALA A 20 17.31 16.63 -14.15
CA ALA A 20 17.89 15.88 -15.25
C ALA A 20 19.36 16.27 -15.52
N GLN A 21 19.68 17.56 -15.43
CA GLN A 21 21.04 18.07 -15.56
C GLN A 21 21.95 17.57 -14.44
N VAL A 22 21.51 17.65 -13.17
CA VAL A 22 22.29 17.16 -12.02
C VAL A 22 22.57 15.66 -12.13
N GLU A 23 21.57 14.88 -12.53
CA GLU A 23 21.70 13.43 -12.68
C GLU A 23 22.37 12.99 -14.00
N HIS A 24 22.68 13.92 -14.91
CA HIS A 24 23.23 13.66 -16.25
C HIS A 24 22.39 12.66 -17.06
N VAL A 25 21.06 12.77 -16.97
CA VAL A 25 20.11 11.91 -17.69
C VAL A 25 19.12 12.75 -18.50
N PRO A 26 18.47 12.19 -19.53
CA PRO A 26 17.36 12.84 -20.19
C PRO A 26 16.18 13.09 -19.23
N GLN A 27 15.45 14.21 -19.41
CA GLN A 27 14.24 14.50 -18.63
C GLN A 27 13.21 13.36 -18.68
N THR A 28 13.11 12.65 -19.81
CA THR A 28 12.22 11.51 -19.99
C THR A 28 12.56 10.33 -19.07
N GLU A 29 13.82 10.15 -18.69
CA GLU A 29 14.22 9.13 -17.70
C GLU A 29 13.74 9.49 -16.30
N VAL A 30 13.84 10.77 -15.93
CA VAL A 30 13.34 11.27 -14.64
C VAL A 30 11.83 11.04 -14.53
N VAL A 31 11.08 11.41 -15.58
CA VAL A 31 9.63 11.17 -15.65
C VAL A 31 9.32 9.67 -15.58
N ARG A 32 10.07 8.82 -16.29
CA ARG A 32 9.85 7.37 -16.26
C ARG A 32 10.06 6.78 -14.87
N ARG A 33 11.12 7.17 -14.17
CA ARG A 33 11.38 6.73 -12.78
C ARG A 33 10.28 7.22 -11.84
N ALA A 34 9.84 8.46 -11.98
CA ALA A 34 8.75 9.02 -11.19
C ALA A 34 7.44 8.22 -11.38
N LEU A 35 7.07 7.89 -12.62
CA LEU A 35 5.90 7.08 -12.93
C LEU A 35 6.00 5.65 -12.35
N GLN A 36 7.19 5.03 -12.41
CA GLN A 36 7.40 3.72 -11.80
C GLN A 36 7.23 3.77 -10.28
N LEU A 37 7.77 4.81 -9.62
CA LEU A 37 7.61 5.00 -8.18
C LEU A 37 6.15 5.26 -7.80
N TYR A 38 5.45 6.10 -8.57
CA TYR A 38 4.02 6.37 -8.36
C TYR A 38 3.19 5.10 -8.50
N ARG A 39 3.44 4.31 -9.55
CA ARG A 39 2.77 3.03 -9.78
C ARG A 39 2.99 2.05 -8.61
N LYS A 40 4.24 1.87 -8.17
CA LYS A 40 4.56 1.00 -7.04
C LYS A 40 3.83 1.43 -5.77
N LYS A 41 3.83 2.72 -5.45
CA LYS A 41 3.08 3.25 -4.28
C LYS A 41 1.59 3.00 -4.40
N ALA A 42 1.00 3.22 -5.57
CA ALA A 42 -0.42 2.99 -5.80
C ALA A 42 -0.80 1.50 -5.71
N GLU A 43 0.08 0.61 -6.20
CA GLU A 43 -0.11 -0.85 -6.08
C GLU A 43 0.05 -1.34 -4.64
N THR A 44 1.02 -0.81 -3.88
CA THR A 44 1.17 -1.11 -2.45
C THR A 44 -0.04 -0.64 -1.65
N GLN A 45 -0.53 0.58 -1.87
CA GLN A 45 -1.74 1.08 -1.20
C GLN A 45 -2.98 0.27 -1.57
N LYS A 46 -3.12 -0.17 -2.83
CA LYS A 46 -4.20 -1.08 -3.24
C LYS A 46 -4.06 -2.45 -2.58
N ALA A 47 -2.85 -2.99 -2.47
CA ALA A 47 -2.60 -4.25 -1.80
C ALA A 47 -2.90 -4.16 -0.30
N GLU A 48 -2.47 -3.09 0.37
CA GLU A 48 -2.82 -2.83 1.77
C GLU A 48 -4.34 -2.71 1.95
N THR A 49 -5.02 -1.93 1.10
CA THR A 49 -6.48 -1.78 1.15
C THR A 49 -7.20 -3.11 0.88
N GLN A 50 -6.74 -3.92 -0.07
CA GLN A 50 -7.31 -5.24 -0.37
C GLN A 50 -7.03 -6.26 0.74
N VAL A 51 -5.85 -6.22 1.36
CA VAL A 51 -5.49 -7.11 2.48
C VAL A 51 -6.31 -6.76 3.71
N THR A 52 -6.51 -5.47 4.02
CA THR A 52 -7.37 -5.03 5.13
C THR A 52 -8.83 -5.44 4.89
N GLN A 53 -9.35 -5.23 3.66
CA GLN A 53 -10.71 -5.68 3.30
C GLN A 53 -10.86 -7.21 3.35
N SER A 54 -9.82 -7.96 2.94
CA SER A 54 -9.83 -9.42 3.00
C SER A 54 -9.72 -9.93 4.44
N PHE A 55 -8.92 -9.29 5.29
CA PHE A 55 -8.77 -9.66 6.70
C PHE A 55 -10.06 -9.40 7.47
N GLU A 56 -10.69 -8.24 7.33
CA GLU A 56 -11.99 -7.95 7.96
C GLU A 56 -13.08 -8.91 7.50
N LYS A 57 -13.09 -9.27 6.21
CA LYS A 57 -14.03 -10.25 5.65
C LYS A 57 -13.79 -11.64 6.23
N LEU A 58 -12.54 -12.07 6.33
CA LEU A 58 -12.18 -13.36 6.94
C LEU A 58 -12.52 -13.37 8.43
N ALA A 59 -12.19 -12.30 9.17
CA ALA A 59 -12.49 -12.16 10.59
C ALA A 59 -14.00 -12.20 10.87
N ARG A 60 -14.83 -11.56 10.03
CA ARG A 60 -16.29 -11.66 10.11
C ARG A 60 -16.83 -13.07 9.80
N LEU A 61 -16.17 -13.80 8.89
CA LEU A 61 -16.56 -15.17 8.58
C LEU A 61 -16.19 -16.15 9.69
N THR A 62 -15.10 -15.90 10.42
CA THR A 62 -14.69 -16.71 11.57
C THR A 62 -15.33 -16.31 12.89
N SER A 63 -15.83 -15.08 13.04
CA SER A 63 -16.45 -14.58 14.29
C SER A 63 -17.78 -15.25 14.66
N GLY A 64 -18.28 -16.20 13.87
CA GLY A 64 -19.52 -16.95 14.14
C GLY A 64 -19.39 -18.47 14.08
N ILE A 65 -18.19 -19.03 13.86
CA ILE A 65 -18.00 -20.49 13.69
C ILE A 65 -18.01 -21.24 15.03
N ARG A 66 -17.96 -20.55 16.17
CA ARG A 66 -18.33 -21.12 17.48
C ARG A 66 -19.53 -20.39 18.06
N GLN A 67 -20.50 -21.18 18.48
CA GLN A 67 -21.75 -20.85 19.16
C GLN A 67 -21.64 -19.61 20.07
N GLY A 68 -22.06 -18.44 19.58
CA GLY A 68 -22.57 -17.33 20.40
C GLY A 68 -21.65 -16.68 21.46
N GLU A 69 -20.41 -17.12 21.63
CA GLU A 69 -19.48 -16.59 22.63
C GLU A 69 -18.35 -15.79 21.98
N ASP A 70 -17.93 -14.71 22.63
CA ASP A 70 -16.82 -13.88 22.19
C ASP A 70 -15.52 -14.71 22.19
N GLY A 71 -14.99 -14.97 20.99
CA GLY A 71 -13.81 -15.80 20.79
C GLY A 71 -12.56 -15.28 21.50
N LEU A 72 -12.45 -13.98 21.76
CA LEU A 72 -11.35 -13.42 22.55
C LEU A 72 -11.47 -13.81 24.03
N VAL A 73 -12.69 -13.80 24.58
CA VAL A 73 -12.94 -14.19 25.98
C VAL A 73 -12.61 -15.67 26.18
N VAL A 74 -12.99 -16.53 25.24
CA VAL A 74 -12.66 -17.96 25.29
C VAL A 74 -11.15 -18.21 25.17
N GLN A 75 -10.46 -17.48 24.26
CA GLN A 75 -9.01 -17.59 24.12
C GLN A 75 -8.27 -17.12 25.38
N GLN A 76 -8.72 -16.02 25.97
CA GLN A 76 -8.17 -15.50 27.21
C GLN A 76 -8.35 -16.51 28.35
N HIS A 77 -9.55 -17.09 28.48
CA HIS A 77 -9.86 -18.10 29.49
C HIS A 77 -8.98 -19.35 29.37
N LEU A 78 -8.84 -19.92 28.15
CA LEU A 78 -7.96 -21.06 27.91
C LEU A 78 -6.48 -20.76 28.19
N ARG A 79 -6.03 -19.54 27.90
CA ARG A 79 -4.66 -19.10 28.19
C ARG A 79 -4.41 -19.01 29.69
N ASP A 80 -5.38 -18.50 30.44
CA ASP A 80 -5.29 -18.36 31.88
C ASP A 80 -5.33 -19.73 32.58
N GLU A 81 -6.06 -20.72 32.04
CA GLU A 81 -6.00 -22.13 32.48
C GLU A 81 -4.61 -22.76 32.32
N TRP A 82 -3.88 -22.41 31.26
CA TRP A 82 -2.52 -22.92 31.02
C TRP A 82 -1.45 -22.21 31.83
N SER A 83 -1.74 -20.99 32.31
CA SER A 83 -0.81 -20.17 33.10
C SER A 83 -0.80 -20.53 34.59
N GLY A 84 -1.77 -21.33 35.04
CA GLY A 84 -1.97 -21.74 36.44
C GLY A 84 -1.30 -23.05 36.86
N ARG A 85 -0.22 -23.48 36.20
CA ARG A 85 0.63 -24.59 36.65
C ARG A 85 2.06 -24.15 36.91
#